data_AF-A0A7Z7YSY9-F1
#
_entry.id   AF-A0A7Z7YSY9-F1
#
_cell.length_a   1.000
_cell.length_b   1.000
_cell.length_c   1.000
_cell.angle_alpha   90.00
_cell.angle_beta   90.00
_cell.angle_gamma   90.00
#
_symmetry.space_group_name_H-M   'P 1'
#
loop_
_entity.id
_entity.type
_entity.pdbx_description
1 polymer ?
#
loop_
_entity_poly.entity_id
_entity_poly.type
_entity_poly.pdbx_seq_one_letter_code
_entity_poly.pdbx_strand_id
1 'polypeptide(L)'
;MLSRDIIPIITSLGVNEQGEYLNVNADHLATAIAKKLKVEKLVYMTDVPGVIEKDKTLATLTINEAKTKIENKIITGGMIPKIESAIQTLESGVESILIANNLQKGTIIRGD
;
A
#
# COMPACT_ATOMS: atom_id res chain seq x y z
N MET A 1 -10.00 -16.23 13.74
CA MET A 1 -9.30 -16.81 12.57
C MET A 1 -7.82 -16.87 12.85
N LEU A 2 -7.16 -15.73 13.10
CA LEU A 2 -5.72 -15.67 13.40
C LEU A 2 -5.31 -16.53 14.61
N SER A 3 -6.07 -16.51 15.72
CA SER A 3 -5.81 -17.36 16.91
C SER A 3 -5.96 -18.87 16.68
N ARG A 4 -6.39 -19.28 15.49
CA ARG A 4 -6.57 -20.67 15.06
C ARG A 4 -5.68 -20.99 13.86
N ASP A 5 -4.66 -20.17 13.59
CA ASP A 5 -3.74 -20.31 12.45
C ASP A 5 -4.42 -20.31 11.07
N ILE A 6 -5.55 -19.60 10.95
CA ILE A 6 -6.27 -19.43 9.68
C ILE A 6 -5.95 -18.07 9.10
N ILE A 7 -5.45 -18.06 7.86
CA ILE A 7 -5.22 -16.85 7.05
C ILE A 7 -6.55 -16.42 6.42
N PRO A 8 -7.10 -15.24 6.78
CA PRO A 8 -8.30 -14.74 6.15
C PRO A 8 -8.01 -14.24 4.73
N ILE A 9 -8.81 -14.67 3.76
CA ILE A 9 -8.84 -14.12 2.40
C ILE A 9 -10.08 -13.24 2.30
N ILE A 10 -9.88 -11.94 2.08
CA ILE A 10 -10.94 -10.93 2.13
C ILE A 10 -11.09 -10.30 0.74
N THR A 11 -12.30 -10.34 0.20
CA THR A 11 -12.65 -9.63 -1.04
C THR A 11 -12.95 -8.16 -0.75
N SER A 12 -12.69 -7.27 -1.71
CA SER A 12 -12.86 -5.82 -1.58
C SER A 12 -14.33 -5.37 -1.72
N LEU A 13 -15.18 -5.91 -0.86
CA LEU A 13 -16.59 -5.57 -0.75
C LEU A 13 -16.90 -5.00 0.63
N GLY A 14 -17.71 -3.95 0.66
CA GLY A 14 -18.31 -3.39 1.86
C GLY A 14 -19.80 -3.68 1.92
N VAL A 15 -20.41 -3.46 3.08
CA VAL A 15 -21.86 -3.46 3.26
C VAL A 15 -22.24 -2.16 3.96
N ASN A 16 -23.19 -1.40 3.42
CA ASN A 16 -23.68 -0.18 4.06
C ASN A 16 -24.72 -0.50 5.17
N GLU A 17 -25.19 0.53 5.87
CA GLU A 17 -26.15 0.37 6.97
C GLU A 17 -27.50 -0.22 6.52
N GLN A 18 -27.82 -0.10 5.22
CA GLN A 18 -29.02 -0.63 4.59
C GLN A 18 -28.88 -2.09 4.14
N GLY A 19 -27.69 -2.68 4.29
CA GLY A 19 -27.41 -4.06 3.87
C GLY A 19 -27.01 -4.23 2.40
N GLU A 20 -26.74 -3.13 1.69
CA GLU A 20 -26.36 -3.15 0.28
C GLU A 20 -24.85 -3.35 0.12
N TYR A 21 -24.46 -4.16 -0.86
CA TYR A 21 -23.06 -4.40 -1.18
C TYR A 21 -22.45 -3.20 -1.93
N LEU A 22 -21.27 -2.78 -1.49
CA LEU A 22 -20.49 -1.71 -2.10
C LEU A 22 -19.17 -2.24 -2.66
N ASN A 23 -18.79 -1.74 -3.84
CA ASN A 23 -17.46 -1.95 -4.38
C ASN A 23 -16.46 -1.02 -3.68
N VAL A 24 -15.48 -1.59 -2.98
CA VAL A 24 -14.49 -0.82 -2.22
C VAL A 24 -13.13 -0.96 -2.89
N ASN A 25 -12.37 0.14 -2.96
CA ASN A 25 -10.99 0.09 -3.42
C ASN A 25 -10.16 -0.85 -2.50
N ALA A 26 -9.42 -1.79 -3.10
CA ALA A 26 -8.68 -2.80 -2.34
C ALA A 26 -7.57 -2.21 -1.47
N ASP A 27 -6.90 -1.15 -1.93
CA ASP A 27 -5.86 -0.46 -1.17
C ASP A 27 -6.50 0.20 0.07
N HIS A 28 -7.64 0.88 -0.07
CA HIS A 28 -8.37 1.45 1.06
C HIS A 28 -8.82 0.40 2.09
N LEU A 29 -9.31 -0.76 1.63
CA LEU A 29 -9.68 -1.86 2.52
C LEU A 29 -8.45 -2.37 3.28
N ALA A 30 -7.34 -2.59 2.56
CA ALA A 30 -6.08 -3.04 3.16
C ALA A 30 -5.57 -2.03 4.19
N THR A 31 -5.60 -0.73 3.89
CA THR A 31 -5.28 0.36 4.83
C THR A 31 -6.13 0.28 6.10
N ALA A 32 -7.46 0.15 5.96
CA ALA A 32 -8.37 0.12 7.10
C ALA A 32 -8.07 -1.08 8.03
N ILE A 33 -7.82 -2.25 7.45
CA ILE A 33 -7.45 -3.46 8.20
C ILE A 33 -6.08 -3.29 8.87
N ALA A 34 -5.07 -2.84 8.10
CA ALA A 34 -3.71 -2.61 8.58
C ALA A 34 -3.68 -1.66 9.79
N LYS A 35 -4.40 -0.53 9.68
CA LYS A 35 -4.57 0.45 10.76
C LYS A 35 -5.25 -0.17 11.97
N LYS A 36 -6.35 -0.91 11.78
CA LYS A 36 -7.11 -1.50 12.88
C LYS A 36 -6.30 -2.56 13.64
N LEU A 37 -5.49 -3.33 12.92
CA LEU A 37 -4.62 -4.36 13.47
C LEU A 37 -3.27 -3.81 13.96
N LYS A 38 -2.93 -2.55 13.66
CA LYS A 38 -1.64 -1.91 13.97
C LYS A 38 -0.46 -2.74 13.46
N VAL A 39 -0.51 -3.10 12.17
CA VAL A 39 0.56 -3.88 11.55
C VAL A 39 1.83 -3.04 11.39
N GLU A 40 2.99 -3.68 11.56
CA GLU A 40 4.29 -3.06 11.30
C GLU A 40 4.52 -2.82 9.80
N LYS A 41 3.98 -3.71 8.96
CA LYS A 41 4.22 -3.69 7.52
C LYS A 41 2.98 -4.08 6.73
N LEU A 42 2.68 -3.30 5.70
CA LEU A 42 1.73 -3.63 4.64
C LEU A 42 2.47 -3.88 3.32
N VAL A 43 1.98 -4.82 2.50
CA VAL A 43 2.56 -5.12 1.19
C VAL A 43 1.53 -4.83 0.10
N TYR A 44 1.87 -3.91 -0.80
CA TYR A 44 1.14 -3.67 -2.04
C TYR A 44 1.81 -4.46 -3.16
N MET A 45 1.21 -5.62 -3.46
CA MET A 45 1.69 -6.47 -4.53
C MET A 45 1.25 -5.93 -5.89
N THR A 46 2.19 -5.81 -6.81
CA THR A 46 1.97 -5.28 -8.16
C THR A 46 2.74 -6.09 -9.19
N ASP A 47 2.56 -5.78 -10.47
CA ASP A 47 3.26 -6.37 -11.62
C ASP A 47 4.71 -5.87 -11.82
N VAL A 48 5.07 -4.74 -11.22
CA VAL A 48 6.44 -4.17 -11.26
C VAL A 48 7.27 -4.48 -10.00
N PRO A 49 8.60 -4.56 -10.08
CA PRO A 49 9.46 -4.87 -8.93
C PRO A 49 9.44 -3.81 -7.81
N GLY A 50 8.94 -2.61 -8.08
CA GLY A 50 8.84 -1.49 -7.14
C GLY A 50 8.74 -0.17 -7.91
N VAL A 51 9.11 0.94 -7.27
CA VAL A 51 9.25 2.24 -7.92
C VAL A 51 10.53 2.25 -8.75
N ILE A 52 10.39 2.53 -10.05
CA ILE A 52 11.51 2.53 -11.01
C ILE A 52 11.96 3.97 -11.26
N GLU A 53 13.26 4.22 -11.12
CA GLU A 53 13.92 5.46 -11.51
C GLU A 53 15.21 5.12 -12.26
N LYS A 54 15.38 5.65 -13.48
CA LYS A 54 16.55 5.39 -14.33
C LYS A 54 16.86 3.89 -14.46
N ASP A 55 15.82 3.11 -14.79
CA ASP A 55 15.86 1.64 -14.97
C ASP A 55 16.28 0.84 -13.74
N LYS A 56 16.26 1.46 -12.55
CA LYS A 56 16.56 0.81 -11.27
C LYS A 56 15.38 0.90 -10.32
N THR A 57 15.12 -0.20 -9.61
CA THR A 57 14.17 -0.19 -8.50
C THR A 57 14.76 0.53 -7.30
N LEU A 58 14.05 1.53 -6.80
CA LEU A 58 14.43 2.23 -5.58
C LEU A 58 14.20 1.32 -4.37
N ALA A 59 15.21 1.19 -3.50
CA ALA A 59 15.10 0.33 -2.32
C ALA A 59 14.19 0.95 -1.25
N THR A 60 14.24 2.27 -1.08
CA THR A 60 13.52 2.98 -0.02
C THR A 60 13.12 4.37 -0.50
N LEU A 61 11.99 4.85 0.01
CA LEU A 61 11.49 6.22 -0.13
C LEU A 61 10.92 6.70 1.20
N THR A 62 11.19 7.94 1.59
CA THR A 62 10.35 8.64 2.58
C THR A 62 9.08 9.19 1.92
N ILE A 63 8.12 9.64 2.72
CA ILE A 63 6.92 10.32 2.22
C ILE A 63 7.30 11.56 1.39
N ASN A 64 8.24 12.38 1.87
CA ASN A 64 8.67 13.57 1.15
C ASN A 64 9.35 13.22 -0.19
N GLU A 65 10.24 12.23 -0.20
CA GLU A 65 10.90 11.78 -1.44
C GLU A 65 9.89 11.26 -2.46
N ALA A 66 8.87 10.51 -2.01
CA ALA A 66 7.81 10.02 -2.88
C ALA A 66 6.99 11.17 -3.49
N LYS A 67 6.60 12.17 -2.69
CA LYS A 67 5.89 13.37 -3.16
C LYS A 67 6.72 14.15 -4.19
N THR A 68 7.98 14.44 -3.90
CA THR A 68 8.89 15.12 -4.83
C THR A 68 9.08 14.35 -6.14
N LYS A 69 9.14 13.01 -6.10
CA LYS A 69 9.25 12.19 -7.32
C LYS A 69 7.97 12.16 -8.16
N ILE A 70 6.79 12.33 -7.55
CA ILE A 70 5.53 12.54 -8.29
C ILE A 70 5.56 13.91 -8.99
N GLU A 71 5.92 14.98 -8.25
CA GLU A 71 6.00 16.34 -8.79
C GLU A 71 6.98 16.43 -9.97
N ASN A 72 8.13 15.78 -9.85
CA ASN A 72 9.15 15.72 -10.89
C ASN A 72 8.82 14.74 -12.04
N LYS A 73 7.62 14.14 -12.06
CA LYS A 73 7.17 13.18 -13.08
C LYS A 73 8.08 11.96 -13.24
N ILE A 74 8.76 11.55 -12.17
CA ILE A 74 9.51 10.29 -12.12
C ILE A 74 8.52 9.15 -11.86
N ILE A 75 7.64 9.34 -10.88
CA ILE A 75 6.51 8.46 -10.62
C ILE A 75 5.33 8.91 -11.46
N THR A 76 4.84 8.05 -12.35
CA THR A 76 3.78 8.41 -13.31
C THR A 76 2.73 7.31 -13.44
N GLY A 77 1.62 7.63 -14.12
CA GLY A 77 0.57 6.67 -14.47
C GLY A 77 -0.08 6.03 -13.24
N GLY A 78 -0.37 4.73 -13.34
CA GLY A 78 -1.04 3.96 -12.28
C GLY A 78 -0.24 3.82 -10.98
N MET A 79 1.05 4.20 -10.96
CA MET A 79 1.84 4.20 -9.72
C MET A 79 1.47 5.36 -8.79
N ILE A 80 1.02 6.50 -9.32
CA ILE A 80 0.61 7.66 -8.51
C ILE A 80 -0.45 7.29 -7.46
N PRO A 81 -1.62 6.71 -7.82
CA PRO A 81 -2.65 6.38 -6.82
C PRO A 81 -2.20 5.34 -5.79
N LYS A 82 -1.27 4.44 -6.16
CA LYS A 82 -0.68 3.46 -5.22
C LYS A 82 0.22 4.15 -4.19
N ILE A 83 1.04 5.11 -4.63
CA ILE A 83 1.91 5.89 -3.74
C ILE A 83 1.07 6.80 -2.84
N GLU A 84 0.03 7.45 -3.36
CA GLU A 84 -0.89 8.25 -2.54
C GLU A 84 -1.61 7.40 -1.49
N SER A 85 -2.10 6.22 -1.86
CA SER A 85 -2.71 5.27 -0.91
C SER A 85 -1.68 4.78 0.13
N ALA A 86 -0.42 4.59 -0.28
CA ALA A 86 0.65 4.22 0.64
C ALA A 86 0.92 5.36 1.65
N ILE A 87 1.03 6.60 1.20
CA ILE A 87 1.25 7.76 2.06
C ILE A 87 0.11 7.89 3.09
N GLN A 88 -1.16 7.84 2.64
CA GLN A 88 -2.31 7.90 3.55
C GLN A 88 -2.29 6.79 4.61
N THR A 89 -1.82 5.60 4.21
CA THR A 89 -1.71 4.45 5.11
C THR A 89 -0.62 4.65 6.16
N LEU A 90 0.54 5.18 5.77
CA LEU A 90 1.62 5.52 6.69
C LEU A 90 1.18 6.60 7.69
N GLU A 91 0.52 7.65 7.19
CA GLU A 91 -0.05 8.72 8.01
C GLU A 91 -1.14 8.21 8.98
N SER A 92 -1.70 7.03 8.73
CA SER A 92 -2.67 6.38 9.61
C SER A 92 -2.06 5.59 10.79
N GLY A 93 -0.72 5.48 10.83
CA GLY A 93 0.04 4.82 11.90
C GLY A 93 0.67 3.48 11.54
N VAL A 94 0.66 3.07 10.26
CA VAL A 94 1.41 1.90 9.78
C VAL A 94 2.87 2.30 9.60
N GLU A 95 3.82 1.48 10.07
CA GLU A 95 5.24 1.89 10.09
C GLU A 95 5.89 1.89 8.70
N SER A 96 5.54 0.91 7.85
CA SER A 96 6.13 0.78 6.51
C SER A 96 5.23 0.08 5.51
N ILE A 97 5.45 0.38 4.23
CA ILE A 97 4.75 -0.23 3.10
C ILE A 97 5.76 -0.72 2.09
N LEU A 98 5.62 -1.98 1.65
CA LEU A 98 6.41 -2.54 0.56
C LEU A 98 5.59 -2.53 -0.73
N ILE A 99 6.08 -1.85 -1.76
CA ILE A 99 5.60 -1.99 -3.14
C ILE A 99 6.53 -2.95 -3.87
N ALA A 100 6.01 -4.10 -4.30
CA ALA A 100 6.82 -5.15 -4.91
C ALA A 100 5.97 -6.11 -5.75
N ASN A 101 6.63 -6.90 -6.60
CA ASN A 101 6.03 -8.05 -7.29
C ASN A 101 6.26 -9.38 -6.56
N ASN A 102 6.81 -9.33 -5.35
CA ASN A 102 7.10 -10.47 -4.49
C ASN A 102 7.08 -10.03 -3.02
N LEU A 103 7.16 -10.97 -2.08
CA LEU A 103 7.07 -10.67 -0.64
C LEU A 103 8.41 -10.26 0.01
N GLN A 104 9.52 -10.30 -0.72
CA GLN A 104 10.87 -10.15 -0.18
C GLN A 104 11.51 -8.79 -0.50
N LYS A 105 11.48 -8.37 -1.77
CA LYS A 105 12.24 -7.24 -2.31
C LYS A 105 11.38 -6.34 -3.18
N GLY A 106 11.56 -5.04 -2.99
CA GLY A 106 10.96 -3.98 -3.79
C GLY A 106 11.27 -2.62 -3.18
N THR A 107 10.34 -1.67 -3.28
CA THR A 107 10.49 -0.34 -2.70
C THR A 107 9.77 -0.26 -1.36
N ILE A 108 10.51 0.06 -0.30
CA ILE A 108 9.93 0.33 1.01
C ILE A 108 9.63 1.82 1.13
N ILE A 109 8.38 2.16 1.45
CA ILE A 109 7.96 3.52 1.77
C ILE A 109 7.73 3.61 3.27
N ARG A 110 8.23 4.66 3.89
CA ARG A 110 8.14 4.90 5.35
C ARG A 110 7.93 6.38 5.63
N GLY A 111 7.56 6.70 6.88
CA GLY A 111 7.57 8.07 7.37
C GLY A 111 8.95 8.73 7.24
N ASP A 112 8.96 10.06 7.33
CA ASP A 112 10.20 10.85 7.34
C ASP A 112 11.04 10.64 8.61
#